data_AF-A0A921SZY9-F1
#
_entry.id   AF-A0A921SZY9-F1
#
_cell.length_a   1.000
_cell.length_b   1.000
_cell.length_c   1.000
_cell.angle_alpha   90.00
_cell.angle_beta   90.00
_cell.angle_gamma   90.00
#
_symmetry.space_group_name_H-M   'P 1'
#
loop_
_entity.id
_entity.type
_entity.pdbx_description
1 polymer ?
#
loop_
_entity_poly.entity_id
_entity_poly.type
_entity_poly.pdbx_seq_one_letter_code
_entity_poly.pdbx_strand_id
1 'polypeptide(L)'
;MQVILENLMLMEKQEKRDKDNNLVFEFVCFQKGYKNLITIKDIPQDLFNNFTEGTNIDVRCKMTVWGNNNSYGASFRFEDLA
;
A
#
# COMPACT_ATOMS: atom_id res chain seq x y z
N MET A 1 14.98 3.98 -2.79
CA MET A 1 15.39 2.69 -2.23
C MET A 1 14.26 1.71 -2.48
N GLN A 2 14.53 0.52 -3.01
CA GLN A 2 13.51 -0.51 -3.13
C GLN A 2 13.38 -1.21 -1.78
N VAL A 3 12.16 -1.36 -1.30
CA VAL A 3 11.83 -1.99 -0.01
C VAL A 3 10.84 -3.10 -0.27
N ILE A 4 11.03 -4.22 0.43
CA ILE A 4 10.08 -5.33 0.42
C ILE A 4 9.36 -5.29 1.77
N LEU A 5 8.04 -5.15 1.74
CA LEU A 5 7.17 -5.28 2.89
C LEU A 5 6.56 -6.68 2.85
N GLU A 6 7.02 -7.55 3.75
CA GLU A 6 6.61 -8.97 3.78
C GLU A 6 5.64 -9.25 4.92
N ASN A 7 4.80 -10.28 4.74
CA ASN A 7 3.85 -10.76 5.73
C ASN A 7 2.84 -9.69 6.15
N LEU A 8 2.31 -8.94 5.18
CA LEU A 8 1.20 -8.01 5.42
C LEU A 8 -0.11 -8.78 5.34
N MET A 9 -0.77 -8.96 6.48
CA MET A 9 -2.11 -9.55 6.50
C MET A 9 -3.14 -8.47 6.20
N LEU A 10 -3.84 -8.60 5.08
CA LEU A 10 -4.90 -7.68 4.71
C LEU A 10 -6.07 -7.80 5.68
N MET A 11 -6.51 -6.66 6.24
CA MET A 11 -7.72 -6.57 7.05
C MET A 11 -8.86 -5.91 6.29
N GLU A 12 -8.57 -4.78 5.63
CA GLU A 12 -9.59 -3.98 4.93
C GLU A 12 -9.03 -3.41 3.63
N LYS A 13 -9.87 -3.30 2.60
CA LYS A 13 -9.51 -2.64 1.33
C LYS A 13 -10.59 -1.65 0.90
N GLN A 14 -10.18 -0.52 0.35
CA GLN A 14 -11.09 0.50 -0.17
C GLN A 14 -10.56 1.15 -1.45
N GLU A 15 -11.47 1.52 -2.33
CA GLU A 15 -11.20 2.33 -3.52
C GLU A 15 -11.57 3.79 -3.22
N LYS A 16 -10.69 4.74 -3.53
CA LYS A 16 -10.95 6.18 -3.35
C LYS A 16 -10.31 7.01 -4.47
N ARG A 17 -10.67 8.28 -4.52
CA ARG A 17 -10.01 9.25 -5.41
C ARG A 17 -9.07 10.16 -4.62
N ASP A 18 -7.89 10.42 -5.17
CA ASP A 18 -6.98 11.42 -4.60
C ASP A 18 -7.37 12.85 -5.02
N LYS A 19 -6.56 13.84 -4.60
CA LYS A 19 -6.81 15.26 -4.87
C LYS A 19 -6.76 15.60 -6.37
N ASP A 20 -6.07 14.79 -7.15
CA ASP A 20 -5.92 14.94 -8.60
C ASP A 20 -6.99 14.12 -9.35
N ASN A 21 -8.00 13.61 -8.62
CA ASN A 21 -9.10 12.79 -9.12
C ASN A 21 -8.68 11.42 -9.70
N ASN A 22 -7.45 10.99 -9.42
CA ASN A 22 -6.95 9.68 -9.85
C ASN A 22 -7.46 8.59 -8.91
N LEU A 23 -7.69 7.40 -9.47
CA LEU A 23 -8.11 6.23 -8.70
C LEU A 23 -6.95 5.70 -7.86
N VAL A 24 -7.18 5.54 -6.57
CA VAL A 24 -6.20 4.96 -5.64
C VAL A 24 -6.88 3.94 -4.75
N PHE A 25 -6.12 2.92 -4.36
CA PHE A 25 -6.62 1.81 -3.55
C PHE A 25 -5.86 1.79 -2.24
N GLU A 26 -6.59 1.69 -1.14
CA GLU A 26 -6.01 1.61 0.19
C GLU A 26 -6.24 0.25 0.81
N PHE A 27 -5.19 -0.26 1.43
CA PHE A 27 -5.15 -1.52 2.11
C PHE A 27 -4.71 -1.26 3.55
N VAL A 28 -5.53 -1.69 4.49
CA VAL A 28 -5.18 -1.73 5.90
C VAL A 28 -4.61 -3.11 6.18
N CYS A 29 -3.33 -3.17 6.52
CA CYS A 29 -2.64 -4.43 6.77
C CYS A 29 -2.06 -4.52 8.19
N PHE A 30 -2.01 -5.72 8.77
CA PHE A 30 -1.26 -5.99 10.00
C PHE A 30 0.07 -6.65 9.69
N GLN A 31 1.15 -6.17 10.31
CA GLN A 31 2.48 -6.74 10.22
C GLN A 31 3.12 -6.73 11.60
N LYS A 32 3.47 -7.91 12.13
CA LYS A 32 4.17 -8.03 13.43
C LYS A 32 3.50 -7.23 14.57
N GLY A 33 2.16 -7.19 14.59
CA GLY A 33 1.37 -6.45 15.58
C GLY A 33 1.17 -4.96 15.30
N TYR A 34 1.77 -4.42 14.22
CA TYR A 34 1.59 -3.04 13.80
C TYR A 34 0.53 -2.92 12.70
N LYS A 35 -0.35 -1.93 12.82
CA LYS A 35 -1.30 -1.54 11.78
C LYS A 35 -0.59 -0.64 10.76
N ASN A 36 -0.63 -1.03 9.49
CA ASN A 36 -0.06 -0.31 8.36
C ASN A 36 -1.18 0.11 7.40
N LEU A 37 -1.12 1.34 6.91
CA LEU A 37 -1.95 1.79 5.80
C LEU A 37 -1.09 1.88 4.55
N ILE A 38 -1.46 1.14 3.52
CA ILE A 38 -0.75 1.09 2.24
C ILE A 38 -1.68 1.66 1.17
N THR A 39 -1.25 2.73 0.52
CA THR A 39 -1.96 3.31 -0.61
C THR A 39 -1.23 2.94 -1.90
N ILE A 40 -1.95 2.31 -2.82
CA ILE A 40 -1.47 1.89 -4.12
C ILE A 40 -2.12 2.78 -5.18
N LYS A 41 -1.29 3.34 -6.06
CA LYS A 41 -1.76 3.93 -7.32
C LYS A 41 -1.58 2.90 -8.43
N ASP A 42 -2.47 2.94 -9.42
CA ASP A 42 -2.31 2.19 -10.67
C ASP A 42 -2.30 0.65 -10.53
N ILE A 43 -3.00 0.07 -9.55
CA ILE A 43 -3.23 -1.38 -9.50
C ILE A 43 -4.38 -1.77 -10.44
N PRO A 44 -4.26 -2.86 -11.22
CA PRO A 44 -5.36 -3.38 -12.03
C PRO A 44 -6.59 -3.71 -11.17
N GLN A 45 -7.79 -3.31 -11.60
CA GLN A 45 -9.04 -3.53 -10.85
C GLN A 45 -9.27 -5.02 -10.53
N ASP A 46 -8.97 -5.92 -11.47
CA ASP A 46 -9.14 -7.36 -11.27
C ASP A 46 -8.23 -7.89 -10.16
N LEU A 47 -6.99 -7.39 -10.10
CA LEU A 47 -6.07 -7.74 -9.03
C LEU A 47 -6.54 -7.19 -7.68
N PHE A 48 -7.04 -5.95 -7.65
CA PHE A 48 -7.70 -5.39 -6.46
C PHE A 48 -8.89 -6.23 -6.01
N ASN A 49 -9.70 -6.73 -6.94
CA ASN A 49 -10.87 -7.55 -6.64
C ASN A 49 -10.50 -8.93 -6.09
N ASN A 50 -9.34 -9.47 -6.47
CA ASN A 50 -8.86 -10.76 -5.99
C ASN A 50 -8.36 -10.72 -4.52
N PHE A 51 -8.07 -9.55 -3.97
CA PHE A 51 -7.68 -9.43 -2.56
C PHE A 51 -8.90 -9.54 -1.64
N THR A 52 -8.86 -10.50 -0.71
CA THR A 52 -9.85 -10.66 0.37
C THR A 52 -9.21 -10.48 1.74
N GLU A 53 -10.01 -10.17 2.76
CA GLU A 53 -9.53 -10.16 4.15
C GLU A 53 -8.80 -11.48 4.48
N GLY A 54 -7.68 -11.38 5.20
CA GLY A 54 -6.78 -12.49 5.51
C GLY A 54 -5.77 -12.84 4.42
N THR A 55 -5.85 -12.21 3.23
CA THR A 55 -4.82 -12.40 2.20
C THR A 55 -3.48 -11.90 2.71
N ASN A 56 -2.46 -12.74 2.63
CA ASN A 56 -1.08 -12.33 2.87
C ASN A 56 -0.55 -11.66 1.60
N ILE A 57 -0.03 -10.45 1.76
CA ILE A 57 0.50 -9.63 0.69
C ILE A 57 1.98 -9.41 0.96
N ASP A 58 2.80 -9.73 -0.04
CA ASP A 58 4.19 -9.28 -0.07
C ASP A 58 4.29 -8.19 -1.13
N VAL A 59 4.77 -7.01 -0.72
CA VAL A 59 4.81 -5.83 -1.57
C VAL A 59 6.25 -5.43 -1.80
N ARG A 60 6.66 -5.43 -3.07
CA ARG A 60 7.89 -4.75 -3.49
C ARG A 60 7.55 -3.35 -3.97
N CYS A 61 8.07 -2.35 -3.29
CA CYS A 61 7.77 -0.96 -3.59
C CYS A 61 9.01 -0.08 -3.51
N LYS A 62 9.02 0.98 -4.31
CA LYS A 62 10.00 2.05 -4.18
C LYS A 62 9.55 2.98 -3.06
N MET A 63 10.27 2.94 -1.95
CA MET A 63 10.03 3.84 -0.82
C MET A 63 10.72 5.18 -1.08
N THR A 64 9.95 6.25 -1.00
CA THR A 64 10.42 7.62 -0.97
C THR A 64 10.18 8.17 0.43
N VAL A 65 11.26 8.39 1.18
CA VAL A 65 11.19 8.99 2.51
C VAL A 65 11.32 10.50 2.36
N TRP A 66 10.44 11.24 3.01
CA TRP A 66 10.47 12.70 3.07
C TRP A 66 10.40 13.17 4.52
N GLY A 67 10.97 14.35 4.77
CA GLY A 67 10.93 15.01 6.07
C GLY A 67 10.71 16.51 5.89
N ASN A 68 9.80 17.09 6.65
CA ASN A 68 9.61 18.54 6.74
C ASN A 68 9.16 18.93 8.16
N ASN A 69 9.82 19.91 8.78
CA ASN A 69 9.49 20.51 10.08
C ASN A 69 8.89 19.49 11.10
N ASN A 70 9.74 18.61 11.62
CA ASN A 70 9.40 17.55 12.60
C ASN A 70 8.38 16.49 12.15
N SER A 71 7.99 16.47 10.88
CA SER A 71 7.15 15.42 10.30
C SER A 71 7.96 14.60 9.30
N TYR A 72 7.94 13.28 9.47
CA TYR A 72 8.59 12.32 8.58
C TYR A 72 7.51 11.42 7.99
N GLY A 73 7.64 11.10 6.71
CA GLY A 73 6.72 10.22 6.02
C GLY A 73 7.43 9.37 4.98
N ALA A 74 6.83 8.23 4.66
CA ALA A 74 7.24 7.39 3.55
C ALA A 74 6.07 7.27 2.58
N SER A 75 6.31 7.48 1.30
CA SER A 75 5.38 7.10 0.23
C SER A 75 5.95 5.90 -0.53
N PHE A 76 5.05 5.03 -0.98
CA PHE A 76 5.40 3.81 -1.68
C PHE A 76 4.83 3.88 -3.09
N ARG A 77 5.67 3.60 -4.09
CA ARG A 77 5.23 3.38 -5.48
C ARG A 77 5.44 1.90 -5.81
N PHE A 78 4.38 1.25 -6.26
CA PHE A 78 4.45 -0.14 -6.69
C PHE A 78 5.23 -0.21 -8.00
N GLU A 79 6.20 -1.11 -8.06
CA GLU A 79 6.99 -1.35 -9.28
C GLU A 79 6.54 -2.63 -10.00
N ASP A 80 6.12 -3.65 -9.26
CA ASP A 80 5.49 -4.87 -9.80
C ASP A 80 4.72 -5.59 -8.68
N LEU A 81 3.55 -6.14 -9.00
CA LEU A 81 2.85 -7.16 -8.20
C LEU A 81 3.10 -8.49 -8.92
N ALA A 82 3.90 -9.37 -8.31
CA ALA A 82 4.14 -10.73 -8.83
C ALA A 82 3.10 -11.70 -8.27
#